data_AF-A0A956GSY9-F1
#
_entry.id   AF-A0A956GSY9-F1
#
_cell.length_a   1.000
_cell.length_b   1.000
_cell.length_c   1.000
_cell.angle_alpha   90.00
_cell.angle_beta   90.00
_cell.angle_gamma   90.00
#
_symmetry.space_group_name_H-M   'P 1'
#
loop_
_entity.id
_entity.type
_entity.pdbx_description
1 polymer ?
#
loop_
_entity_poly.entity_id
_entity_poly.type
_entity_poly.pdbx_seq_one_letter_code
_entity_poly.pdbx_strand_id
1 'polypeptide(L)' 'MTSIAVVTGAGRGLGRLIAERLAARGLAVLCTDIDGDAAAATAT' A
#
# COMPACT_ATOMS: atom_id res chain seq x y z
N MET A 1 -12.39 15.73 1.22
CA MET A 1 -11.94 14.85 2.31
C MET A 1 -10.91 13.89 1.73
N THR A 2 -9.73 13.79 2.35
CA THR A 2 -8.73 12.80 1.94
C THR A 2 -9.06 11.49 2.64
N SER A 3 -9.42 10.46 1.88
CA SER A 3 -9.63 9.11 2.43
C SER A 3 -8.29 8.40 2.55
N ILE A 4 -8.03 7.80 3.71
CA ILE A 4 -6.80 7.08 4.03
C ILE A 4 -7.10 5.58 4.07
N ALA A 5 -6.21 4.76 3.52
CA ALA A 5 -6.26 3.31 3.62
C ALA A 5 -4.96 2.74 4.20
N VAL A 6 -5.07 1.72 5.04
CA VAL A 6 -3.93 0.94 5.54
C VAL A 6 -3.97 -0.43 4.90
N VAL A 7 -2.86 -0.85 4.29
CA VAL A 7 -2.74 -2.17 3.66
C VAL A 7 -1.63 -2.95 4.38
N THR A 8 -2.00 -4.09 4.96
CA THR A 8 -1.07 -5.04 5.59
C THR A 8 -0.66 -6.12 4.59
N GLY A 9 0.58 -6.59 4.69
CA GLY A 9 1.16 -7.48 3.68
C GLY A 9 1.35 -6.80 2.32
N ALA A 10 1.62 -5.50 2.31
CA ALA A 10 1.67 -4.68 1.11
C ALA A 10 2.94 -4.90 0.25
N GLY A 11 3.93 -5.65 0.74
CA GLY A 11 5.22 -5.77 0.07
C GLY A 11 5.20 -6.64 -1.19
N ARG A 12 4.16 -7.46 -1.40
CA ARG A 12 4.05 -8.37 -2.55
C ARG A 12 2.62 -8.82 -2.85
N GLY A 13 2.46 -9.50 -3.99
CA GLY A 13 1.22 -10.21 -4.35
C GLY A 13 -0.02 -9.30 -4.32
N LEU A 14 -1.10 -9.80 -3.70
CA LEU A 14 -2.37 -9.07 -3.64
C LEU A 14 -2.28 -7.79 -2.81
N GLY A 15 -1.52 -7.77 -1.72
CA GLY A 15 -1.40 -6.57 -0.88
C GLY A 15 -0.84 -5.40 -1.67
N ARG A 16 0.22 -5.64 -2.46
CA ARG A 16 0.77 -4.64 -3.39
C ARG A 16 -0.26 -4.15 -4.40
N LEU A 17 -0.94 -5.08 -5.09
CA LEU A 17 -1.96 -4.72 -6.09
C LEU A 17 -3.12 -3.91 -5.49
N ILE A 18 -3.53 -4.23 -4.27
CA ILE A 18 -4.58 -3.50 -3.55
C ILE A 18 -4.09 -2.09 -3.22
N ALA A 19 -2.87 -1.94 -2.69
CA ALA A 19 -2.28 -0.64 -2.38
C ALA A 19 -2.20 0.26 -3.63
N GLU A 20 -1.67 -0.26 -4.73
CA GLU A 20 -1.59 0.45 -6.02
C GLU A 20 -2.99 0.87 -6.51
N ARG A 21 -3.99 -0.02 -6.40
CA ARG A 21 -5.35 0.27 -6.87
C ARG A 21 -6.08 1.30 -6.02
N LEU A 22 -5.83 1.34 -4.71
CA LEU A 22 -6.36 2.35 -3.79
C LEU A 22 -5.70 3.71 -4.02
N ALA A 23 -4.37 3.74 -4.21
CA ALA A 23 -3.63 4.95 -4.55
C ALA A 23 -4.13 5.54 -5.88
N ALA A 24 -4.33 4.69 -6.90
CA ALA A 24 -4.90 5.11 -8.19
C ALA A 24 -6.33 5.67 -8.11
N ARG A 25 -7.05 5.45 -7.00
CA ARG A 25 -8.37 6.05 -6.72
C ARG A 25 -8.27 7.37 -5.95
N GLY A 26 -7.06 7.85 -5.65
CA GLY A 26 -6.81 9.10 -4.95
C GLY A 26 -6.77 8.98 -3.42
N LEU A 27 -6.63 7.76 -2.88
CA LEU A 27 -6.45 7.58 -1.45
C LEU A 27 -4.98 7.78 -1.06
N ALA A 28 -4.75 8.30 0.14
CA ALA A 28 -3.44 8.20 0.78
C ALA A 28 -3.32 6.79 1.38
N VAL A 29 -2.32 6.03 0.93
CA VAL A 29 -2.19 4.62 1.30
C VAL A 29 -0.95 4.42 2.18
N LEU A 30 -1.16 3.85 3.37
CA LEU A 30 -0.09 3.38 4.25
C LEU A 30 0.16 1.89 3.98
N CYS A 31 1.30 1.60 3.38
CA CYS A 31 1.76 0.23 3.14
C CYS A 31 2.51 -0.30 4.37
N THR A 32 2.11 -1.47 4.85
CA THR A 32 2.76 -2.16 5.95
C THR A 32 3.05 -3.60 5.58
N ASP A 33 4.20 -4.11 5.98
CA ASP A 33 4.62 -5.50 5.80
C ASP A 33 5.61 -5.85 6.91
N ILE A 34 5.83 -7.14 7.15
CA ILE A 34 6.88 -7.60 8.08
C ILE A 34 8.27 -7.29 7.49
N ASP A 35 8.37 -7.30 6.16
CA ASP A 35 9.54 -6.86 5.42
C ASP A 35 9.38 -5.37 5.07
N GLY A 36 10.03 -4.51 5.87
CA GLY A 36 9.93 -3.06 5.73
C GLY A 36 10.44 -2.54 4.38
N ASP A 37 11.45 -3.18 3.79
CA ASP A 37 11.98 -2.79 2.49
C ASP A 37 10.98 -3.14 1.37
N ALA A 38 10.31 -4.29 1.48
CA ALA A 38 9.24 -4.65 0.56
C ALA A 38 8.06 -3.67 0.66
N ALA A 39 7.66 -3.26 1.87
CA ALA A 39 6.61 -2.25 2.05
C ALA A 39 7.01 -0.90 1.43
N ALA A 40 8.25 -0.46 1.65
CA ALA A 40 8.79 0.78 1.09
C ALA A 40 8.82 0.76 -0.44
N ALA A 41 9.21 -0.36 -1.05
CA ALA A 41 9.23 -0.53 -2.50
C ALA A 41 7.83 -0.45 -3.15
N THR A 42 6.76 -0.79 -2.42
CA THR A 42 5.37 -0.61 -2.88
C THR A 42 4.89 0.85 -2.75
N ALA A 43 5.48 1.64 -1.84
CA ALA A 43 5.02 2.99 -1.51
C ALA A 43 5.68 4.12 -2.33
N THR A 44 6.38 3.78 -3.42
CA THR A 44 7.02 4.72 -4.36
C THR A 44 6.06 5.17 -5.46
#